data_AF-A0A4R1FXY4-F1
#
_entry.id   AF-A0A4R1FXY4-F1
#
_cell.length_a   1.000
_cell.length_b   1.000
_cell.length_c   1.000
_cell.angle_alpha   90.00
_cell.angle_beta   90.00
_cell.angle_gamma   90.00
#
_symmetry.space_group_name_H-M   'P 1'
#
loop_
_entity.id
_entity.type
_entity.pdbx_description
1 polymer ?
#
loop_
_entity_poly.entity_id
_entity_poly.type
_entity_poly.pdbx_seq_one_letter_code
_entity_poly.pdbx_strand_id
1 'polypeptide(L)' 'MLLNGCSNQTKITYLTPPTIYTLPCQRTPFTAQTYGEAITYLRMVMKERDMCANRVDKIREWIVEQAQR' A
#
# COMPACT_ATOMS: atom_id res chain seq x y z
N MET A 1 -20.37 -41.73 27.99
CA MET A 1 -19.45 -40.59 28.07
C MET A 1 -19.29 -40.03 26.67
N LEU A 2 -19.94 -38.91 26.37
CA LEU A 2 -19.83 -38.23 25.07
C LEU A 2 -18.61 -37.30 25.15
N LEU A 3 -17.54 -37.65 24.45
CA LEU A 3 -16.39 -36.77 24.26
C LEU A 3 -16.82 -35.67 23.28
N ASN A 4 -17.30 -34.54 23.81
CA ASN A 4 -17.39 -33.30 23.05
C ASN A 4 -15.96 -32.83 22.78
N GLY A 5 -15.40 -33.26 21.64
CA GLY A 5 -14.19 -32.65 21.12
C GLY A 5 -14.46 -31.19 20.81
N CYS A 6 -13.74 -30.29 21.48
CA CYS A 6 -13.72 -28.87 21.12
C CYS A 6 -13.10 -28.75 19.72
N SER A 7 -13.95 -28.75 18.68
CA SER A 7 -13.60 -28.21 17.37
C SER A 7 -13.52 -26.70 17.52
N ASN A 8 -12.41 -26.21 18.06
CA ASN A 8 -12.09 -24.79 18.04
C ASN A 8 -11.80 -24.43 16.59
N GLN A 9 -12.83 -24.08 15.82
CA GLN A 9 -12.68 -23.53 14.49
C GLN A 9 -11.79 -22.29 14.62
N THR A 10 -10.53 -22.39 14.18
CA THR A 10 -9.62 -21.25 14.16
C THR A 10 -10.19 -20.22 13.20
N LYS A 11 -10.79 -19.16 13.74
CA LYS A 11 -11.20 -18.01 12.95
C LYS A 11 -9.94 -17.25 12.54
N ILE A 12 -9.53 -17.44 11.29
CA ILE A 12 -8.46 -16.63 10.70
C ILE A 12 -9.07 -15.26 10.40
N THR A 13 -8.65 -14.24 11.14
CA THR A 13 -8.98 -12.85 10.83
C THR A 13 -7.83 -12.24 10.06
N TYR A 14 -8.10 -11.84 8.81
CA TYR A 14 -7.12 -11.11 8.02
C TYR A 14 -7.05 -9.66 8.49
N LEU A 15 -5.86 -9.24 8.93
CA LEU A 15 -5.58 -7.82 9.20
C LEU A 15 -5.28 -7.12 7.88
N THR A 16 -5.99 -6.04 7.60
CA THR A 16 -5.75 -5.19 6.42
C THR A 16 -5.12 -3.87 6.84
N PRO A 17 -4.14 -3.35 6.09
CA PRO A 17 -3.57 -2.04 6.36
C PRO A 17 -4.63 -0.93 6.18
N PRO A 18 -4.39 0.26 6.75
CA PRO A 18 -5.20 1.44 6.49
C PRO A 18 -5.40 1.69 4.99
N THR A 19 -6.63 1.95 4.58
CA THR A 19 -7.03 2.07 3.16
C THR A 19 -6.22 3.11 2.38
N ILE A 20 -5.76 4.18 3.05
CA ILE A 20 -4.97 5.24 2.42
C ILE A 20 -3.63 4.73 1.85
N TYR A 21 -3.05 3.69 2.44
CA TYR A 21 -1.78 3.12 1.98
C TYR A 21 -1.98 2.22 0.75
N THR A 22 -3.17 1.64 0.58
CA THR A 22 -3.49 0.74 -0.54
C THR A 22 -4.16 1.44 -1.71
N LEU A 23 -4.37 2.76 -1.63
CA LEU A 23 -4.92 3.51 -2.77
C LEU A 23 -3.99 3.39 -3.98
N PRO A 24 -4.54 3.20 -5.20
CA PRO A 24 -3.76 3.18 -6.42
C PRO A 24 -2.83 4.40 -6.51
N CYS A 25 -1.60 4.16 -6.96
CA CYS A 25 -0.66 5.24 -7.20
C CYS A 25 -1.06 6.03 -8.45
N GLN A 26 -0.95 7.35 -8.35
CA GLN A 26 -1.20 8.23 -9.49
C GLN A 26 -0.17 7.94 -10.58
N ARG A 27 -0.64 7.93 -11.83
CA ARG A 27 0.18 7.71 -13.02
C ARG A 27 -0.27 8.68 -14.11
N THR A 28 0.37 9.84 -14.16
CA THR A 28 0.05 10.81 -15.20
C THR A 28 0.60 10.34 -16.56
N PRO A 29 -0.23 10.30 -17.62
CA PRO A 29 0.22 9.94 -18.97
C PRO A 29 1.22 10.96 -19.52
N PHE A 30 2.20 10.48 -20.30
CA PHE A 30 3.16 11.36 -20.97
C PHE A 30 2.52 12.03 -22.19
N THR A 31 2.49 13.36 -22.19
CA THR A 31 1.89 14.18 -23.27
C THR A 31 2.82 15.28 -23.78
N ALA A 32 4.10 15.28 -23.39
CA ALA A 32 5.03 16.34 -23.75
C ALA A 32 5.42 16.30 -25.23
N GLN A 33 5.49 17.47 -25.83
CA GLN A 33 5.87 17.69 -27.23
C GLN A 33 7.21 18.43 -27.34
N THR A 34 7.61 19.13 -26.28
CA THR A 34 8.90 19.84 -26.21
C THR A 34 9.79 19.30 -25.09
N TYR A 35 11.09 19.59 -25.19
CA TYR A 35 12.04 19.25 -24.11
C TYR A 35 11.65 19.90 -22.77
N GLY A 36 11.18 21.15 -22.78
CA GLY A 36 10.74 21.85 -21.57
C GLY A 36 9.53 21.19 -20.89
N GLU A 37 8.58 20.71 -21.70
CA GLU A 37 7.43 19.94 -21.21
C GLU A 37 7.87 18.57 -20.67
N ALA A 38 8.85 17.92 -21.29
CA ALA A 38 9.38 16.65 -20.81
C ALA A 38 10.04 16.79 -19.43
N ILE A 39 10.80 17.87 -19.18
CA ILE A 39 11.37 18.17 -17.86
C ILE A 39 10.27 18.46 -16.82
N THR A 40 9.22 19.17 -17.22
CA THR A 40 8.08 19.46 -16.34
C THR A 40 7.33 18.18 -15.98
N TYR A 41 7.09 17.31 -16.96
CA TYR A 41 6.52 15.99 -16.76
C TYR A 41 7.38 15.13 -15.83
N LEU A 42 8.71 15.11 -16.04
CA LEU A 42 9.65 14.37 -15.21
C LEU A 42 9.51 14.76 -13.74
N ARG A 43 9.47 16.07 -13.44
CA ARG A 43 9.27 16.57 -12.08
C ARG A 43 7.94 16.09 -11.48
N MET A 44 6.88 16.04 -12.28
CA MET A 44 5.57 15.57 -11.83
C MET A 44 5.62 14.09 -11.45
N VAL A 45 6.11 13.22 -12.34
CA VAL A 45 6.15 11.77 -12.06
C VAL A 45 7.13 11.41 -10.94
N MET A 46 8.17 12.22 -10.71
CA MET A 46 9.02 12.07 -9.52
C MET A 46 8.22 12.30 -8.23
N LYS A 47 7.36 13.33 -8.17
CA LYS A 47 6.49 13.57 -7.01
C LYS A 47 5.47 12.45 -6.82
N GLU A 48 4.86 11.97 -7.91
CA GLU A 48 3.92 10.84 -7.86
C GLU A 48 4.60 9.57 -7.33
N ARG A 49 5.81 9.29 -7.80
CA ARG A 49 6.63 8.17 -7.33
C ARG A 49 6.94 8.29 -5.84
N ASP A 50 7.37 9.45 -5.37
CA ASP A 50 7.76 9.64 -3.97
C ASP A 50 6.56 9.48 -3.04
N MET A 51 5.39 9.98 -3.42
CA MET A 51 4.13 9.75 -2.68
C MET A 51 3.73 8.27 -2.66
N CYS A 52 3.87 7.58 -3.79
CA CYS A 52 3.58 6.15 -3.90
C CYS A 52 4.53 5.31 -3.01
N ALA A 53 5.83 5.60 -3.06
CA ALA A 53 6.84 4.93 -2.25
C ALA A 53 6.56 5.10 -0.75
N ASN A 54 6.22 6.33 -0.32
CA ASN A 54 5.86 6.60 1.07
C ASN A 54 4.66 5.75 1.55
N ARG A 55 3.67 5.49 0.70
CA ARG A 55 2.55 4.58 1.07
C ARG A 55 3.05 3.15 1.33
N VAL A 56 3.97 2.65 0.50
CA VAL A 56 4.58 1.32 0.69
C VAL A 56 5.37 1.26 2.00
N ASP A 57 6.12 2.31 2.32
CA ASP A 57 6.87 2.38 3.58
C ASP A 57 5.93 2.39 4.78
N LYS A 58 4.79 3.09 4.70
CA LYS A 58 3.75 3.03 5.73
C LYS A 58 3.09 1.66 5.88
N ILE A 59 2.99 0.87 4.82
CA ILE A 59 2.55 -0.53 4.93
C ILE A 59 3.60 -1.34 5.69
N ARG A 60 4.89 -1.16 5.40
CA ARG A 60 5.97 -1.87 6.09
C ARG A 60 6.00 -1.54 7.58
N GLU A 61 5.93 -0.26 7.92
CA GLU A 61 5.82 0.21 9.31
C GLU A 61 4.60 -0.41 10.01
N TRP A 62 3.42 -0.37 9.37
CA TRP A 62 2.20 -0.96 9.91
C TRP A 62 2.33 -2.48 10.15
N ILE A 63 2.98 -3.23 9.24
CA ILE A 63 3.22 -4.67 9.43
C ILE A 63 4.08 -4.92 10.67
N VAL A 64 5.15 -4.14 10.86
CA VAL A 64 6.03 -4.25 12.03
C VAL A 64 5.25 -3.93 13.31
N GLU A 65 4.42 -2.89 13.31
CA GLU A 65 3.55 -2.56 14.45
C GLU A 65 2.54 -3.66 14.77
N GLN A 66 1.94 -4.31 13.76
CA GLN A 66 1.01 -5.42 13.99
C GLN A 66 1.72 -6.68 14.51
N ALA A 67 2.97 -6.92 14.12
CA ALA A 67 3.75 -8.07 14.61
C ALA A 67 4.16 -7.95 16.09
N GLN A 68 4.10 -6.74 16.66
CA GLN A 68 4.39 -6.47 18.08
C GLN A 68 3.13 -6.48 18.98
N ARG A 69 1.93 -6.65 18.41
CA ARG A 69 0.68 -6.81 19.15
C ARG A 69 0.40 -8.26 19.49
#